data_AF-A0A0S7ZKN2-F1
#
_entry.id   AF-A0A0S7ZKN2-F1
#
_cell.length_a   1.000
_cell.length_b   1.000
_cell.length_c   1.000
_cell.angle_alpha   90.00
_cell.angle_beta   90.00
_cell.angle_gamma   90.00
#
_symmetry.space_group_name_H-M   'P 1'
#
loop_
_entity.id
_entity.type
_entity.pdbx_description
1 polymer ?
#
loop_
_entity_poly.entity_id
_entity_poly.type
_entity_poly.pdbx_seq_one_letter_code
_entity_poly.pdbx_strand_id
1 'polypeptide(L)'
;CMPCPSDVAIPRCFEVYNKMHVFGNVIEAKFIYALSMGGAFSGTPSYASQCVRCEECLEKCPQHIEIPDFLELVAEEMEDEELEKRIAIGKKMFNME
;
A
#
# COMPACT_ATOMS: atom_id res chain seq x y z
N CYS A 1 -2.07 -14.74 1.47
CA CYS A 1 -2.57 -13.49 2.09
C CYS A 1 -3.74 -12.89 1.31
N MET A 2 -3.74 -13.04 -0.02
CA MET A 2 -4.81 -12.58 -0.92
C MET A 2 -5.77 -13.74 -1.27
N PRO A 3 -7.01 -13.45 -1.73
CA PRO A 3 -7.61 -12.11 -1.86
C PRO A 3 -8.02 -11.52 -0.50
N CYS A 4 -7.99 -10.18 -0.41
CA CYS A 4 -8.53 -9.40 0.72
C CYS A 4 -9.93 -8.87 0.34
N PRO A 5 -10.96 -9.03 1.18
CA PRO A 5 -12.31 -8.55 0.88
C PRO A 5 -12.44 -7.02 0.87
N SER A 6 -11.44 -6.29 1.37
CA SER A 6 -11.38 -4.82 1.40
C SER A 6 -10.42 -4.26 0.35
N ASP A 7 -10.08 -5.04 -0.67
CA ASP A 7 -9.21 -4.67 -1.79
C ASP A 7 -7.78 -4.23 -1.40
N VAL A 8 -7.34 -4.49 -0.17
CA VAL A 8 -5.95 -4.21 0.26
C VAL A 8 -4.99 -5.05 -0.57
N ALA A 9 -4.03 -4.42 -1.24
CA ALA A 9 -2.98 -5.12 -1.98
C ALA A 9 -1.84 -5.56 -1.03
N ILE A 10 -2.15 -6.45 -0.07
CA ILE A 10 -1.29 -6.85 1.05
C ILE A 10 0.17 -7.13 0.64
N PRO A 11 0.44 -8.00 -0.36
CA PRO A 11 1.83 -8.31 -0.72
C PRO A 11 2.58 -7.10 -1.27
N ARG A 12 1.88 -6.21 -1.99
CA ARG A 12 2.48 -5.03 -2.61
C ARG A 12 2.74 -3.92 -1.60
N CYS A 13 1.82 -3.73 -0.64
CA CYS A 13 2.02 -2.86 0.51
C CYS A 13 3.32 -3.22 1.24
N PHE A 14 3.49 -4.49 1.60
CA PHE A 14 4.70 -4.97 2.26
C PHE A 14 5.95 -4.91 1.37
N GLU A 15 5.84 -5.18 0.07
CA GLU A 15 6.98 -5.06 -0.83
C GLU A 15 7.57 -3.64 -0.84
N VAL A 16 6.72 -2.62 -0.98
CA VAL A 16 7.17 -1.23 -1.04
C VAL A 16 7.70 -0.78 0.32
N TYR A 17 7.00 -1.12 1.40
CA TYR A 17 7.41 -0.82 2.77
C TYR A 17 8.76 -1.47 3.12
N ASN A 18 8.93 -2.76 2.83
CA ASN A 18 10.19 -3.46 3.10
C ASN A 18 11.35 -2.88 2.28
N LYS A 19 11.13 -2.56 1.00
CA LYS A 19 12.16 -1.89 0.18
C LYS A 19 12.54 -0.53 0.75
N MET A 20 11.58 0.23 1.26
CA MET A 20 11.85 1.50 1.93
C MET A 20 12.83 1.32 3.11
N HIS A 21 12.56 0.36 4.00
CA HIS A 21 13.42 0.12 5.17
C HIS A 21 14.76 -0.52 4.82
N VAL A 22 14.84 -1.35 3.77
CA VAL A 22 16.09 -1.98 3.33
C VAL A 22 17.03 -0.97 2.65
N PHE A 23 16.49 -0.10 1.78
CA PHE A 23 17.31 0.78 0.95
C PHE A 23 17.35 2.24 1.42
N GLY A 24 16.45 2.65 2.32
CA GLY A 24 16.40 4.03 2.84
C GLY A 24 15.82 5.07 1.86
N ASN A 25 15.33 4.65 0.69
CA ASN A 25 14.79 5.54 -0.34
C ASN A 25 13.34 5.96 -0.03
N VAL A 26 13.13 6.71 1.06
CA VAL A 26 11.79 7.09 1.57
C VAL A 26 10.95 7.84 0.54
N ILE A 27 11.51 8.86 -0.11
CA ILE A 27 10.76 9.71 -1.06
C ILE A 27 10.24 8.89 -2.24
N GLU A 28 11.11 8.06 -2.82
CA GLU A 28 10.78 7.19 -3.94
C GLU A 28 9.74 6.15 -3.52
N ALA A 29 9.91 5.51 -2.36
CA ALA A 29 8.99 4.50 -1.88
C ALA A 29 7.57 5.04 -1.65
N LYS A 30 7.43 6.22 -1.01
CA LYS A 30 6.11 6.85 -0.82
C LYS A 30 5.46 7.25 -2.15
N PHE A 31 6.24 7.68 -3.14
CA PHE A 31 5.72 8.00 -4.46
C PHE A 31 5.26 6.73 -5.21
N ILE A 32 6.05 5.66 -5.18
CA ILE A 32 5.69 4.36 -5.75
C ILE A 32 4.45 3.79 -5.07
N TYR A 33 4.36 3.90 -3.74
CA TYR A 33 3.19 3.48 -2.98
C TYR A 33 1.93 4.22 -3.44
N ALA A 34 1.98 5.56 -3.45
CA ALA A 34 0.87 6.41 -3.88
C ALA A 34 0.35 6.03 -5.28
N LEU A 35 1.27 5.83 -6.23
CA LEU A 35 0.91 5.43 -7.60
C LEU A 35 0.35 4.00 -7.69
N SER A 36 0.99 3.06 -7.01
CA SER A 36 0.64 1.64 -7.11
C SER A 36 -0.68 1.35 -6.39
N MET A 37 -0.87 1.95 -5.21
CA MET A 37 -2.02 1.68 -4.33
C MET A 37 -3.15 2.68 -4.53
N GLY A 38 -2.89 3.88 -5.07
CA GLY A 38 -3.91 4.90 -5.30
C GLY A 38 -4.80 4.69 -6.52
N GLY A 39 -4.83 3.47 -7.05
CA GLY A 39 -5.75 3.11 -8.12
C GLY A 39 -5.44 3.74 -9.47
N ALA A 40 -4.23 4.30 -9.68
CA ALA A 40 -3.86 4.89 -10.95
C ALA A 40 -4.07 3.89 -12.11
N PHE A 41 -3.66 2.64 -11.93
CA PHE A 41 -3.76 1.61 -12.98
C PHE A 41 -5.05 0.78 -12.93
N SER A 42 -5.63 0.56 -11.74
CA SER A 42 -6.81 -0.30 -11.55
C SER A 42 -8.13 0.47 -11.53
N GLY A 43 -8.11 1.79 -11.36
CA GLY A 43 -9.30 2.63 -11.12
C GLY A 43 -9.83 2.58 -9.68
N THR A 44 -9.38 1.62 -8.87
CA THR A 44 -9.76 1.48 -7.46
C THR A 44 -8.53 1.46 -6.55
N PRO A 45 -8.56 2.20 -5.42
CA PRO A 45 -7.48 2.16 -4.46
C PRO A 45 -7.37 0.81 -3.73
N SER A 46 -6.16 0.49 -3.27
CA SER A 46 -5.81 -0.78 -2.62
C SER A 46 -4.87 -0.58 -1.42
N TYR A 47 -5.07 0.55 -0.74
CA TYR A 47 -4.25 1.02 0.38
C TYR A 47 -4.22 0.06 1.58
N ALA A 48 -3.18 0.16 2.40
CA ALA A 48 -3.08 -0.54 3.67
C ALA A 48 -4.14 -0.09 4.66
N SER A 49 -4.49 1.20 4.68
CA SER A 49 -5.56 1.75 5.53
C SER A 49 -6.97 1.21 5.24
N GLN A 50 -7.18 0.55 4.09
CA GLN A 50 -8.44 -0.16 3.81
C GLN A 50 -8.61 -1.44 4.64
N CYS A 51 -7.58 -1.86 5.38
CA CYS A 51 -7.67 -3.00 6.28
C CYS A 51 -8.73 -2.78 7.37
N VAL A 52 -9.81 -3.57 7.33
CA VAL A 52 -10.85 -3.57 8.36
C VAL A 52 -10.59 -4.60 9.47
N ARG A 53 -9.36 -5.14 9.53
CA ARG A 53 -8.96 -6.19 10.48
C ARG A 53 -9.91 -7.41 10.47
N CYS A 54 -10.31 -7.85 9.28
CA CYS A 54 -11.17 -9.05 9.11
C CYS A 54 -10.43 -10.39 9.33
N GLU A 55 -9.10 -10.35 9.41
CA GLU A 55 -8.21 -11.49 9.71
C GLU A 55 -8.23 -12.67 8.72
N GLU A 56 -9.06 -12.64 7.67
CA GLU A 56 -9.07 -13.67 6.61
C GLU A 56 -7.71 -13.89 5.92
N CYS A 57 -6.84 -12.90 5.97
CA CYS A 57 -5.52 -12.97 5.37
C CYS A 57 -4.56 -13.88 6.16
N LEU A 58 -4.81 -14.11 7.45
CA LEU A 58 -3.95 -14.87 8.36
C LEU A 58 -3.87 -16.34 7.97
N GLU A 59 -5.03 -16.99 7.71
CA GLU A 59 -5.08 -18.39 7.25
C GLU A 59 -4.41 -18.58 5.87
N LYS A 60 -4.41 -17.53 5.05
CA LYS A 60 -3.82 -17.54 3.71
C LYS A 60 -2.32 -17.23 3.74
N CYS A 61 -1.72 -16.88 4.88
CA CYS A 61 -0.36 -16.37 4.99
C CYS A 61 0.65 -17.50 5.24
N PRO A 62 1.56 -17.80 4.30
CA PRO A 62 2.54 -18.88 4.48
C PRO A 62 3.61 -18.56 5.55
N GLN A 63 3.76 -17.29 5.93
CA GLN A 63 4.74 -16.84 6.92
C GLN A 63 4.14 -16.67 8.33
N HIS A 64 2.83 -16.84 8.48
CA HIS A 64 2.13 -16.72 9.77
C HIS A 64 2.46 -15.41 10.53
N ILE A 65 2.48 -14.30 9.81
CA ILE A 65 2.67 -12.95 10.41
C ILE A 65 1.31 -12.30 10.72
N GLU A 66 1.31 -11.40 11.70
CA GLU A 66 0.16 -10.57 12.09
C GLU A 66 -0.08 -9.47 11.05
N ILE A 67 -0.63 -9.86 9.90
CA ILE A 67 -0.83 -8.96 8.75
C ILE A 67 -1.55 -7.66 9.11
N PRO A 68 -2.67 -7.66 9.89
CA PRO A 68 -3.37 -6.42 10.22
C PRO A 68 -2.48 -5.41 10.95
N ASP A 69 -1.64 -5.87 11.88
CA ASP A 69 -0.74 -4.99 12.65
C ASP A 69 0.35 -4.39 11.76
N PHE A 70 0.91 -5.18 10.84
CA PHE A 70 1.88 -4.65 9.88
C PHE A 70 1.24 -3.69 8.86
N LEU A 71 -0.01 -3.91 8.45
CA LEU A 71 -0.71 -2.98 7.56
C LEU A 71 -0.99 -1.64 8.26
N GLU A 72 -1.24 -1.64 9.56
CA GLU A 72 -1.37 -0.40 10.34
C GLU A 72 -0.08 0.42 10.30
N LEU A 73 1.08 -0.22 10.48
CA LEU A 73 2.40 0.43 10.34
C LEU A 73 2.65 0.96 8.91
N VAL A 74 2.27 0.17 7.90
CA VAL A 74 2.38 0.61 6.50
C VAL A 74 1.53 1.85 6.27
N ALA A 75 0.28 1.87 6.75
CA ALA A 75 -0.59 3.02 6.60
C ALA A 75 0.00 4.25 7.30
N GLU A 76 0.46 4.11 8.55
CA GLU A 76 1.06 5.20 9.31
C GLU A 76 2.27 5.84 8.60
N GLU A 77 3.18 5.02 8.05
CA GLU A 77 4.39 5.54 7.43
C GLU A 77 4.21 5.96 5.97
N MET A 78 3.34 5.31 5.21
CA MET A 78 3.24 5.50 3.75
C MET A 78 2.08 6.42 3.33
N GLU A 79 1.05 6.55 4.15
CA GLU A 79 -0.19 7.29 3.85
C GLU A 79 -0.26 8.63 4.61
N ASP A 80 0.85 9.37 4.59
CA ASP A 80 0.95 10.68 5.22
C ASP A 80 0.14 11.77 4.49
N GLU A 81 0.14 12.99 5.05
CA GLU A 81 -0.59 14.15 4.54
C GLU A 81 -0.27 14.53 3.07
N GLU A 82 0.88 14.10 2.54
CA GLU A 82 1.32 14.37 1.17
C GLU A 82 0.88 13.28 0.18
N LEU A 83 0.20 12.22 0.63
CA LEU A 83 -0.26 11.10 -0.21
C LEU A 83 -1.05 11.59 -1.44
N GLU A 84 -2.09 12.38 -1.22
CA GLU A 84 -2.97 12.89 -2.29
C GLU A 84 -2.21 13.73 -3.32
N LYS A 85 -1.26 14.53 -2.85
CA LYS A 85 -0.40 15.32 -3.73
C LYS A 85 0.51 14.43 -4.58
N ARG A 86 1.06 13.35 -4.01
CA ARG A 86 1.88 12.38 -4.78
C ARG A 86 1.03 11.70 -5.86
N ILE A 87 -0.22 11.35 -5.57
CA ILE A 87 -1.16 10.78 -6.54
C ILE A 87 -1.42 11.76 -7.68
N ALA A 88 -1.74 13.02 -7.35
CA ALA A 88 -2.02 14.05 -8.35
C ALA A 88 -0.82 14.30 -9.28
N ILE A 89 0.40 14.36 -8.72
CA ILE A 89 1.64 14.46 -9.50
C ILE A 89 1.79 13.25 -10.40
N GLY A 90 1.62 12.05 -9.86
CA GLY A 90 1.74 10.79 -10.58
C GLY A 90 0.78 10.71 -11.77
N LYS A 91 -0.51 10.98 -11.55
CA LYS A 91 -1.54 11.06 -12.59
C LYS A 91 -1.14 11.99 -13.73
N LYS A 92 -0.67 13.20 -13.39
CA LYS A 92 -0.19 14.18 -14.37
C LYS A 92 1.04 13.71 -15.14
N MET A 93 1.99 13.04 -14.50
CA MET A 93 3.21 12.54 -15.15
C MET A 93 2.90 11.46 -16.20
N PHE A 94 1.86 10.66 -15.99
CA PHE A 94 1.50 9.56 -16.88
C PHE A 94 0.32 9.88 -17.83
N ASN A 95 -0.17 11.12 -17.85
CA ASN A 95 -1.36 11.54 -18.62
C ASN A 95 -2.60 10.66 -18.30
N MET A 96 -2.75 10.31 -17.03
CA MET A 96 -3.87 9.52 -16.51
C MET A 96 -4.80 10.49 -15.80
N GLU A 97 -5.83 11.00 -16.49
CA GLU A 97 -6.85 11.88 -15.88
C GLU A 97 -7.73 11.10 -14.89
#